data_AF-A0A519JCT2-F1
#
_entry.id   AF-A0A519JCT2-F1
#
_cell.length_a   1.000
_cell.length_b   1.000
_cell.length_c   1.000
_cell.angle_alpha   90.00
_cell.angle_beta   90.00
_cell.angle_gamma   90.00
#
_symmetry.space_group_name_H-M   'P 1'
#
loop_
_entity.id
_entity.type
_entity.pdbx_description
1 polymer ?
#
loop_
_entity_poly.entity_id
_entity_poly.type
_entity_poly.pdbx_seq_one_letter_code
_entity_poly.pdbx_strand_id
1 'polypeptide(L)'
;ETVEGLAALSGDRRFAFDSYRRFITMYSNVVLGLGHDDFEEVLDDHKDRLGVTVDTDLSAKDWEKVVADYKAVVERNLGHAFPQDPHDQLWGAVGAVFTSWMNDRAKFYRRMHDIPESWGTAVNIQSMVFGNMGETSATGVAFTRNPSTGESRLYGEFLINAQGEDVVAGIRTPQSLTRAGREEMGETALSMEEAMPVVFAEFVDVVGRLESHYRDMQDIEFTVEQGRLWMLQTRNGKRTAKSALKIAVELAAEGVISEEEAVSRVEPAALDQLLHPTLDPNAARSVVAAGLPASPGAATGKIVFDADEAERLAQLGEAVILVREETSPEDIHGMHAARGIVTARGGMTSHAAVVARGMGRPCVSGAGEIHIDDKAQTFTARGRTFKAGEIITIDGGKGEV
;
A
#
# COMPACT_ATOMS: atom_id res chain seq x y z
N GLU A 1 -12.47 -7.75 28.67
CA GLU A 1 -13.94 -7.83 28.51
C GLU A 1 -14.38 -7.62 27.06
N THR A 2 -13.98 -6.53 26.37
CA THR A 2 -14.36 -6.28 24.97
C THR A 2 -13.94 -7.37 23.97
N VAL A 3 -12.69 -7.86 24.06
CA VAL A 3 -12.20 -8.95 23.17
C VAL A 3 -12.99 -10.25 23.34
N GLU A 4 -13.47 -10.53 24.55
CA GLU A 4 -14.32 -11.70 24.83
C GLU A 4 -15.70 -11.54 24.19
N GLY A 5 -16.26 -10.33 24.23
CA GLY A 5 -17.50 -10.01 23.51
C GLY A 5 -17.34 -10.17 21.99
N LEU A 6 -16.21 -9.73 21.42
CA LEU A 6 -15.90 -9.91 20.00
C LEU A 6 -15.75 -11.39 19.63
N ALA A 7 -15.08 -12.18 20.47
CA ALA A 7 -14.94 -13.62 20.28
C ALA A 7 -16.31 -14.33 20.27
N ALA A 8 -17.22 -13.93 21.16
CA ALA A 8 -18.57 -14.48 21.22
C ALA A 8 -19.42 -14.07 20.01
N LEU A 9 -19.34 -12.80 19.59
CA LEU A 9 -20.12 -12.27 18.46
C LEU A 9 -19.69 -12.88 17.12
N SER A 10 -18.38 -13.02 16.93
CA SER A 10 -17.82 -13.58 15.70
C SER A 10 -17.93 -15.11 15.63
N GLY A 11 -18.05 -15.78 16.78
CA GLY A 11 -17.89 -17.23 16.87
C GLY A 11 -16.45 -17.70 16.60
N ASP A 12 -15.50 -16.77 16.46
CA ASP A 12 -14.10 -17.04 16.17
C ASP A 12 -13.21 -16.31 17.17
N ARG A 13 -12.81 -17.06 18.20
CA ARG A 13 -11.89 -16.57 19.23
C ARG A 13 -10.52 -16.23 18.66
N ARG A 14 -10.05 -16.94 17.64
CA ARG A 14 -8.76 -16.67 17.01
C ARG A 14 -8.77 -15.29 16.36
N PHE A 15 -9.82 -14.99 15.61
CA PHE A 15 -10.04 -13.68 14.99
C PHE A 15 -10.06 -12.54 16.02
N ALA A 16 -10.77 -12.71 17.15
CA ALA A 16 -10.87 -11.66 18.15
C ALA A 16 -9.51 -11.30 18.77
N PHE A 17 -8.68 -12.31 19.07
CA PHE A 17 -7.35 -12.08 19.63
C PHE A 17 -6.32 -11.66 18.57
N ASP A 18 -6.45 -12.10 17.32
CA ASP A 18 -5.65 -11.57 16.19
C ASP A 18 -5.94 -10.07 15.97
N SER A 19 -7.21 -9.68 16.00
CA SER A 19 -7.60 -8.26 15.93
C SER A 19 -7.05 -7.48 17.12
N TYR A 20 -7.03 -8.09 18.31
CA TYR A 20 -6.53 -7.43 19.51
C TYR A 20 -5.01 -7.23 19.50
N ARG A 21 -4.23 -8.22 19.07
CA ARG A 21 -2.77 -8.04 18.93
C ARG A 21 -2.45 -6.97 17.89
N ARG A 22 -3.15 -6.95 16.75
CA ARG A 22 -2.99 -5.91 15.72
C ARG A 22 -3.29 -4.53 16.28
N PHE A 23 -4.39 -4.39 17.03
CA PHE A 23 -4.73 -3.14 17.68
C PHE A 23 -3.64 -2.69 18.67
N ILE A 24 -3.10 -3.58 19.49
CA ILE A 24 -2.04 -3.22 20.44
C ILE A 24 -0.80 -2.73 19.70
N THR A 25 -0.33 -3.45 18.67
CA THR A 25 0.84 -3.03 17.87
C THR A 25 0.60 -1.68 17.22
N MET A 26 -0.53 -1.51 16.51
CA MET A 26 -0.85 -0.29 15.78
C MET A 26 -1.04 0.92 16.72
N TYR A 27 -1.77 0.73 17.82
CA TYR A 27 -1.98 1.78 18.80
C TYR A 27 -0.66 2.17 19.48
N SER A 28 0.17 1.18 19.81
CA SER A 28 1.46 1.43 20.46
C SER A 28 2.42 2.16 19.54
N ASN A 29 2.43 1.82 18.24
CA ASN A 29 3.25 2.52 17.27
C ASN A 29 2.77 3.95 16.99
N VAL A 30 1.49 4.09 16.62
CA VAL A 30 0.95 5.38 16.16
C VAL A 30 0.71 6.35 17.31
N VAL A 31 0.25 5.86 18.45
CA VAL A 31 -0.17 6.71 19.58
C VAL A 31 0.86 6.77 20.70
N LEU A 32 1.49 5.64 21.02
CA LEU A 32 2.44 5.57 22.13
C LEU A 32 3.91 5.74 21.70
N GLY A 33 4.19 5.75 20.39
CA GLY A 33 5.52 5.99 19.84
C GLY A 33 6.50 4.82 19.98
N LEU A 34 6.01 3.58 20.15
CA LEU A 34 6.85 2.38 20.18
C LEU A 34 7.19 1.88 18.76
N GLY A 35 8.32 1.20 18.61
CA GLY A 35 8.71 0.63 17.32
C GLY A 35 7.85 -0.58 16.95
N HIS A 36 7.71 -0.87 15.65
CA HIS A 36 7.08 -2.12 15.21
C HIS A 36 7.95 -3.32 15.59
N ASP A 37 9.28 -3.17 15.47
CA ASP A 37 10.30 -4.17 15.81
C ASP A 37 10.16 -4.71 17.25
N ASP A 38 9.74 -3.87 18.20
CA ASP A 38 9.50 -4.27 19.61
C ASP A 38 8.44 -5.39 19.72
N PHE A 39 7.51 -5.45 18.77
CA PHE A 39 6.41 -6.43 18.74
C PHE A 39 6.72 -7.61 17.81
N GLU A 40 7.39 -7.37 16.69
CA GLU A 40 7.79 -8.44 15.76
C GLU A 40 8.76 -9.43 16.42
N GLU A 41 9.73 -8.94 17.21
CA GLU A 41 10.65 -9.82 17.96
C GLU A 41 9.88 -10.79 18.88
N VAL A 42 8.83 -10.30 19.53
CA VAL A 42 7.99 -11.11 20.42
C VAL A 42 7.17 -12.14 19.64
N LEU A 43 6.62 -11.75 18.48
CA LEU A 43 5.87 -12.65 17.63
C LEU A 43 6.74 -13.75 17.05
N ASP A 44 7.93 -13.41 16.55
CA ASP A 44 8.92 -14.36 16.05
C ASP A 44 9.33 -15.36 17.14
N ASP A 45 9.55 -14.88 18.37
CA ASP A 45 9.82 -15.74 19.53
C ASP A 45 8.70 -16.78 19.79
N HIS A 46 7.43 -16.39 19.64
CA HIS A 46 6.30 -17.32 19.78
C HIS A 46 6.24 -18.31 18.63
N LYS A 47 6.45 -17.85 17.39
CA LYS A 47 6.47 -18.69 16.19
C LYS A 47 7.57 -19.74 16.27
N ASP A 48 8.78 -19.35 16.66
CA ASP A 48 9.94 -20.23 16.83
C ASP A 48 9.70 -21.31 17.89
N ARG A 49 9.12 -20.94 19.04
CA ARG A 49 8.79 -21.91 20.11
C ARG A 49 7.75 -22.94 19.68
N LEU A 50 6.86 -22.56 18.77
CA LEU A 50 5.79 -23.42 18.24
C LEU A 50 6.20 -24.16 16.95
N GLY A 51 7.35 -23.82 16.36
CA GLY A 51 7.83 -24.39 15.12
C GLY A 51 6.96 -24.04 13.91
N VAL A 52 6.29 -22.88 13.95
CA VAL A 52 5.45 -22.37 12.85
C VAL A 52 6.16 -21.20 12.18
N THR A 53 5.92 -21.00 10.89
CA THR A 53 6.57 -19.92 10.11
C THR A 53 5.60 -18.84 9.64
N VAL A 54 4.29 -19.08 9.77
CA VAL A 54 3.23 -18.17 9.33
C VAL A 54 2.24 -17.91 10.45
N ASP A 55 1.79 -16.65 10.56
CA ASP A 55 0.84 -16.21 11.60
C ASP A 55 -0.47 -16.99 11.57
N THR A 56 -0.88 -17.48 10.40
CA THR A 56 -2.13 -18.22 10.21
C THR A 56 -2.18 -19.53 10.98
N ASP A 57 -1.01 -20.08 11.35
CA ASP A 57 -0.90 -21.35 12.07
C ASP A 57 -1.03 -21.17 13.59
N LEU A 58 -1.02 -19.93 14.10
CA LEU A 58 -1.20 -19.63 15.51
C LEU A 58 -2.66 -19.82 15.94
N SER A 59 -2.86 -20.58 17.02
CA SER A 59 -4.18 -20.83 17.57
C SER A 59 -4.67 -19.65 18.42
N ALA A 60 -5.96 -19.64 18.77
CA ALA A 60 -6.52 -18.63 19.67
C ALA A 60 -5.77 -18.55 21.01
N LYS A 61 -5.33 -19.70 21.55
CA LYS A 61 -4.58 -19.77 22.81
C LYS A 61 -3.17 -19.21 22.68
N ASP A 62 -2.59 -19.27 21.50
CA ASP A 62 -1.27 -18.71 21.25
C ASP A 62 -1.39 -17.18 21.13
N TRP A 63 -2.41 -16.69 20.42
CA TRP A 63 -2.70 -15.25 20.38
C TRP A 63 -2.99 -14.63 21.74
N GLU A 64 -3.67 -15.34 22.64
CA GLU A 64 -3.85 -14.90 24.02
C GLU A 64 -2.51 -14.63 24.74
N LYS A 65 -1.51 -15.49 24.52
CA LYS A 65 -0.17 -15.32 25.11
C LYS A 65 0.57 -14.17 24.45
N VAL A 66 0.52 -14.07 23.12
CA VAL A 66 1.12 -12.96 22.36
C VAL A 66 0.56 -11.62 22.84
N VAL A 67 -0.76 -11.50 22.99
CA VAL A 67 -1.42 -10.29 23.52
C VAL A 67 -0.93 -9.95 24.93
N ALA A 68 -0.74 -10.94 25.80
CA ALA A 68 -0.24 -10.71 27.14
C ALA A 68 1.20 -10.17 27.11
N ASP A 69 2.07 -10.77 26.28
CA ASP A 69 3.46 -10.35 26.12
C ASP A 69 3.57 -8.97 25.46
N TYR A 70 2.71 -8.64 24.49
CA TYR A 70 2.66 -7.31 23.89
C TYR A 70 2.32 -6.22 24.92
N LYS A 71 1.36 -6.49 25.82
CA LYS A 71 1.06 -5.56 26.92
C LYS A 71 2.24 -5.40 27.88
N ALA A 72 2.98 -6.49 28.14
CA ALA A 72 4.17 -6.46 28.97
C ALA A 72 5.30 -5.65 28.33
N VAL A 73 5.47 -5.71 27.00
CA VAL A 73 6.41 -4.87 26.24
C VAL A 73 6.06 -3.39 26.42
N VAL A 74 4.78 -3.02 26.27
CA VAL A 74 4.30 -1.64 26.48
C VAL A 74 4.64 -1.16 27.88
N GLU A 75 4.32 -1.96 28.91
CA GLU A 75 4.60 -1.61 30.31
C GLU A 75 6.09 -1.49 30.60
N ARG A 76 6.91 -2.39 30.05
CA ARG A 76 8.36 -2.38 30.21
C ARG A 76 9.00 -1.15 29.57
N ASN A 77 8.56 -0.77 28.37
CA ASN A 77 9.19 0.31 27.59
C ASN A 77 8.70 1.70 28.03
N LEU A 78 7.43 1.84 28.44
CA LEU A 78 6.84 3.12 28.79
C LEU A 78 6.68 3.36 30.31
N GLY A 79 6.84 2.32 31.12
CA GLY A 79 6.65 2.39 32.57
C GLY A 79 5.19 2.46 33.01
N HIS A 80 4.23 2.27 32.09
CA HIS A 80 2.80 2.20 32.38
C HIS A 80 2.10 1.19 31.47
N ALA A 81 1.03 0.57 31.96
CA ALA A 81 0.28 -0.44 31.23
C ALA A 81 -0.40 0.11 29.95
N PHE A 82 -0.67 -0.78 29.00
CA PHE A 82 -1.47 -0.48 27.81
C PHE A 82 -2.90 -0.02 28.21
N PRO A 83 -3.39 1.13 27.71
CA PRO A 83 -4.68 1.69 28.13
C PRO A 83 -5.81 0.70 27.84
N GLN A 84 -6.68 0.46 28.83
CA GLN A 84 -7.82 -0.45 28.68
C GLN A 84 -9.15 0.30 28.48
N ASP A 85 -9.23 1.58 28.89
CA ASP A 85 -10.42 2.41 28.69
C ASP A 85 -10.54 2.81 27.21
N PRO A 86 -11.63 2.45 26.51
CA PRO A 86 -11.85 2.87 25.12
C PRO A 86 -11.89 4.38 24.93
N HIS A 87 -12.29 5.16 25.95
CA HIS A 87 -12.29 6.62 25.86
C HIS A 87 -10.87 7.20 25.89
N ASP A 88 -9.99 6.65 26.73
CA ASP A 88 -8.58 7.03 26.75
C ASP A 88 -7.90 6.64 25.43
N GLN A 89 -8.22 5.46 24.91
CA GLN A 89 -7.75 5.02 23.59
C GLN A 89 -8.21 5.97 22.48
N LEU A 90 -9.49 6.34 22.48
CA LEU A 90 -10.05 7.25 21.47
C LEU A 90 -9.37 8.62 21.50
N TRP A 91 -9.24 9.23 22.67
CA TRP A 91 -8.61 10.54 22.81
C TRP A 91 -7.11 10.51 22.54
N GLY A 92 -6.44 9.42 22.90
CA GLY A 92 -5.05 9.18 22.53
C GLY A 92 -4.88 9.16 21.01
N ALA A 93 -5.72 8.40 20.30
CA ALA A 93 -5.70 8.35 18.83
C ALA A 93 -5.99 9.72 18.19
N VAL A 94 -7.00 10.45 18.68
CA VAL A 94 -7.31 11.82 18.20
C VAL A 94 -6.10 12.75 18.38
N GLY A 95 -5.47 12.72 19.55
CA GLY A 95 -4.28 13.52 19.86
C GLY A 95 -3.09 13.17 18.98
N ALA A 96 -2.88 11.87 18.72
CA ALA A 96 -1.82 11.38 17.85
C ALA A 96 -2.01 11.86 16.40
N VAL A 97 -3.23 11.83 15.86
CA VAL A 97 -3.52 12.34 14.50
C VAL A 97 -3.18 13.82 14.40
N PHE A 98 -3.61 14.66 15.35
CA PHE A 98 -3.26 16.08 15.31
C PHE A 98 -1.76 16.33 15.46
N THR A 99 -1.08 15.58 16.32
CA THR A 99 0.38 15.67 16.48
C THR A 99 1.10 15.26 15.19
N SER A 100 0.59 14.24 14.49
CA SER A 100 1.16 13.77 13.23
C SER A 100 1.16 14.84 12.13
N TRP A 101 0.25 15.81 12.16
CA TRP A 101 0.26 16.94 11.22
C TRP A 101 1.53 17.78 11.34
N MET A 102 2.16 17.81 12.52
CA MET A 102 3.34 18.61 12.79
C MET A 102 4.64 17.81 12.76
N ASN A 103 4.61 16.53 12.40
CA ASN A 103 5.83 15.75 12.22
C ASN A 103 6.64 16.24 11.00
N ASP A 104 7.94 15.94 10.98
CA ASP A 104 8.84 16.48 9.96
C ASP A 104 8.54 15.94 8.57
N ARG A 105 8.04 14.70 8.48
CA ARG A 105 7.51 14.10 7.25
C ARG A 105 6.36 14.91 6.65
N ALA A 106 5.35 15.25 7.45
CA ALA A 106 4.18 16.00 7.00
C ALA A 106 4.58 17.42 6.62
N LYS A 107 5.48 18.06 7.38
CA LYS A 107 6.05 19.37 7.00
C LYS A 107 6.77 19.31 5.65
N PHE A 108 7.58 18.28 5.41
CA PHE A 108 8.27 18.08 4.13
C PHE A 108 7.26 17.87 2.98
N TYR A 109 6.31 16.95 3.17
CA TYR A 109 5.25 16.68 2.20
C TYR A 109 4.46 17.94 1.83
N ARG A 110 4.07 18.74 2.82
CA ARG A 110 3.36 20.01 2.60
C ARG A 110 4.18 21.02 1.80
N ARG A 111 5.48 21.14 2.07
CA ARG A 111 6.36 22.03 1.28
C ARG A 111 6.49 21.56 -0.17
N MET A 112 6.54 20.25 -0.40
CA MET A 112 6.65 19.68 -1.74
C MET A 112 5.36 19.87 -2.57
N HIS A 113 4.21 19.88 -1.92
CA HIS A 113 2.89 19.95 -2.57
C HIS A 113 2.16 21.29 -2.35
N ASP A 114 2.87 22.32 -1.87
CA ASP A 114 2.33 23.66 -1.59
C ASP A 114 1.05 23.65 -0.71
N ILE A 115 0.97 22.73 0.25
CA ILE A 115 -0.17 22.60 1.15
C ILE A 115 0.04 23.50 2.38
N PRO A 116 -0.86 24.47 2.66
CA PRO A 116 -0.73 25.35 3.81
C PRO A 116 -0.79 24.59 5.15
N GLU A 117 0.16 24.88 6.03
CA GLU A 117 0.16 24.32 7.40
C GLU A 117 -1.14 24.66 8.16
N SER A 118 -1.71 25.84 7.90
CA SER A 118 -2.89 26.37 8.56
C SER A 118 -4.18 25.58 8.29
N TRP A 119 -4.18 24.63 7.34
CA TRP A 119 -5.36 23.78 7.09
C TRP A 119 -5.61 22.76 8.19
N GLY A 120 -4.55 22.25 8.83
CA GLY A 120 -4.67 21.15 9.80
C GLY A 120 -5.09 19.83 9.15
N THR A 121 -5.51 18.88 9.99
CA THR A 121 -6.07 17.59 9.57
C THR A 121 -7.36 17.32 10.35
N ALA A 122 -8.30 16.61 9.74
CA ALA A 122 -9.49 16.09 10.41
C ALA A 122 -9.21 14.72 11.05
N VAL A 123 -10.12 14.28 11.93
CA VAL A 123 -10.14 12.91 12.48
C VAL A 123 -11.49 12.29 12.15
N ASN A 124 -11.47 11.16 11.43
CA ASN A 124 -12.67 10.40 11.10
C ASN A 124 -12.80 9.22 12.07
N ILE A 125 -13.89 9.19 12.85
CA ILE A 125 -14.21 8.07 13.74
C ILE A 125 -15.37 7.30 13.10
N GLN A 126 -15.11 6.04 12.74
CA GLN A 126 -16.04 5.21 11.98
C GLN A 126 -16.31 3.89 12.72
N SER A 127 -17.51 3.35 12.57
CA SER A 127 -17.80 1.99 13.02
C SER A 127 -16.98 0.98 12.21
N MET A 128 -16.34 0.04 12.90
CA MET A 128 -15.57 -1.02 12.25
C MET A 128 -16.49 -1.99 11.50
N VAL A 129 -15.96 -2.50 10.39
CA VAL A 129 -16.45 -3.67 9.65
C VAL A 129 -15.24 -4.56 9.35
N PHE A 130 -15.44 -5.88 9.26
CA PHE A 130 -14.35 -6.85 9.26
C PHE A 130 -14.30 -7.70 7.98
N GLY A 131 -13.21 -7.56 7.22
CA GLY A 131 -12.91 -8.42 6.06
C GLY A 131 -12.30 -9.77 6.43
N ASN A 132 -12.01 -10.02 7.71
CA ASN A 132 -11.30 -11.19 8.25
C ASN A 132 -12.18 -12.09 9.11
N MET A 133 -13.50 -12.14 8.84
CA MET A 133 -14.44 -13.06 9.49
C MET A 133 -14.70 -14.32 8.63
N GLY A 134 -13.65 -14.90 8.05
CA GLY A 134 -13.73 -16.13 7.26
C GLY A 134 -13.91 -15.91 5.75
N GLU A 135 -14.20 -17.00 5.03
CA GLU A 135 -14.19 -17.05 3.55
C GLU A 135 -15.29 -16.23 2.86
N THR A 136 -16.31 -15.81 3.60
CA THR A 136 -17.37 -14.92 3.11
C THR A 136 -17.07 -13.44 3.38
N SER A 137 -15.88 -13.13 3.89
CA SER A 137 -15.42 -11.79 4.17
C SER A 137 -14.16 -11.47 3.36
N ALA A 138 -14.01 -10.22 2.97
CA ALA A 138 -12.89 -9.76 2.16
C ALA A 138 -12.64 -8.26 2.37
N THR A 139 -11.48 -7.80 1.91
CA THR A 139 -11.16 -6.37 1.82
C THR A 139 -10.46 -6.09 0.51
N GLY A 140 -10.62 -4.90 -0.04
CA GLY A 140 -10.00 -4.58 -1.32
C GLY A 140 -9.89 -3.08 -1.59
N VAL A 141 -9.07 -2.79 -2.58
CA VAL A 141 -8.83 -1.44 -3.11
C VAL A 141 -9.05 -1.50 -4.62
N ALA A 142 -9.76 -0.53 -5.16
CA ALA A 142 -10.10 -0.48 -6.57
C ALA A 142 -10.04 0.93 -7.14
N PHE A 143 -9.75 0.99 -8.42
CA PHE A 143 -9.87 2.16 -9.27
C PHE A 143 -10.93 1.90 -10.33
N THR A 144 -11.80 2.88 -10.57
CA THR A 144 -12.88 2.74 -11.57
C THR A 144 -12.34 2.62 -13.00
N ARG A 145 -11.15 3.17 -13.23
CA ARG A 145 -10.36 3.02 -14.47
C ARG A 145 -8.90 2.76 -14.11
N ASN A 146 -8.12 2.20 -15.03
CA ASN A 146 -6.72 1.89 -14.77
C ASN A 146 -5.89 3.17 -14.51
N PRO A 147 -5.27 3.34 -13.33
CA PRO A 147 -4.55 4.56 -12.96
C PRO A 147 -3.22 4.73 -13.71
N SER A 148 -2.72 3.69 -14.38
CA SER A 148 -1.46 3.71 -15.15
C SER A 148 -1.70 3.92 -16.64
N THR A 149 -2.71 3.25 -17.22
CA THR A 149 -2.98 3.28 -18.67
C THR A 149 -4.14 4.20 -19.04
N GLY A 150 -5.09 4.43 -18.13
CA GLY A 150 -6.33 5.15 -18.35
C GLY A 150 -7.45 4.33 -19.00
N GLU A 151 -7.26 3.03 -19.17
CA GLU A 151 -8.28 2.14 -19.72
C GLU A 151 -9.53 2.09 -18.83
N SER A 152 -10.71 2.24 -19.44
CA SER A 152 -12.02 2.16 -18.79
C SER A 152 -12.37 0.73 -18.39
N ARG A 153 -11.64 0.21 -17.40
CA ARG A 153 -11.84 -1.09 -16.77
C ARG A 153 -11.60 -0.99 -15.28
N LEU A 154 -12.41 -1.71 -14.50
CA LEU A 154 -12.20 -1.86 -13.07
C LEU A 154 -10.82 -2.48 -12.82
N TYR A 155 -10.02 -1.80 -12.01
CA TYR A 155 -8.64 -2.16 -11.76
C TYR A 155 -8.37 -2.16 -10.26
N GLY A 156 -7.83 -3.24 -9.71
CA GLY A 156 -7.54 -3.30 -8.28
C GLY A 156 -7.34 -4.71 -7.78
N GLU A 157 -7.22 -4.80 -6.46
CA GLU A 157 -6.78 -5.99 -5.75
C GLU A 157 -7.69 -6.22 -4.53
N PHE A 158 -7.89 -7.48 -4.16
CA PHE A 158 -8.61 -7.86 -2.95
C PHE A 158 -7.97 -9.08 -2.27
N LEU A 159 -8.33 -9.29 -1.00
CA LEU A 159 -7.97 -10.47 -0.22
C LEU A 159 -9.19 -10.99 0.53
N ILE A 160 -9.41 -12.31 0.44
CA ILE A 160 -10.38 -13.04 1.27
C ILE A 160 -9.79 -13.28 2.65
N ASN A 161 -10.65 -13.12 3.67
CA ASN A 161 -10.34 -13.34 5.06
C ASN A 161 -9.10 -12.53 5.51
N ALA A 162 -9.16 -11.22 5.32
CA ALA A 162 -8.04 -10.29 5.50
C ALA A 162 -8.51 -8.91 5.97
N GLN A 163 -7.61 -8.09 6.50
CA GLN A 163 -7.84 -6.67 6.75
C GLN A 163 -7.12 -5.79 5.73
N GLY A 164 -7.53 -4.53 5.60
CA GLY A 164 -6.95 -3.60 4.61
C GLY A 164 -5.44 -3.49 4.70
N GLU A 165 -4.88 -3.60 5.90
CA GLU A 165 -3.43 -3.66 6.15
C GLU A 165 -2.75 -4.80 5.37
N ASP A 166 -3.35 -5.99 5.31
CA ASP A 166 -2.75 -7.14 4.62
C ASP A 166 -2.68 -6.92 3.10
N VAL A 167 -3.60 -6.12 2.54
CA VAL A 167 -3.59 -5.72 1.12
C VAL A 167 -2.47 -4.73 0.86
N VAL A 168 -2.28 -3.75 1.74
CA VAL A 168 -1.29 -2.67 1.58
C VAL A 168 0.13 -3.15 1.85
N ALA A 169 0.32 -3.96 2.90
CA ALA A 169 1.62 -4.50 3.32
C ALA A 169 2.14 -5.58 2.36
N GLY A 170 1.28 -6.19 1.54
CA GLY A 170 1.69 -7.19 0.55
C GLY A 170 2.28 -8.47 1.17
N ILE A 171 1.99 -8.75 2.44
CA ILE A 171 2.38 -9.99 3.14
C ILE A 171 1.74 -11.20 2.46
N ARG A 172 0.49 -11.04 2.01
CA ARG A 172 -0.21 -12.00 1.17
C ARG A 172 -0.29 -11.45 -0.24
N THR A 173 -0.04 -12.30 -1.24
CA THR A 173 -0.22 -11.94 -2.65
C THR A 173 -1.68 -11.56 -2.89
N PRO A 174 -1.97 -10.29 -3.25
CA PRO A 174 -3.33 -9.86 -3.53
C PRO A 174 -3.88 -10.55 -4.78
N GLN A 175 -5.21 -10.66 -4.87
CA GLN A 175 -5.91 -11.31 -5.99
C GLN A 175 -6.60 -10.24 -6.85
N SER A 176 -6.73 -10.50 -8.16
CA SER A 176 -7.42 -9.61 -9.09
C SER A 176 -8.93 -9.52 -8.81
N LEU A 177 -9.50 -8.32 -8.96
CA LEU A 177 -10.95 -8.12 -8.81
C LEU A 177 -11.76 -8.81 -9.92
N THR A 178 -11.27 -8.76 -11.15
CA THR A 178 -11.97 -9.24 -12.34
C THR A 178 -11.33 -10.50 -12.90
N ARG A 179 -12.13 -11.33 -13.58
CA ARG A 179 -11.62 -12.52 -14.27
C ARG A 179 -10.61 -12.15 -15.36
N ALA A 180 -10.87 -11.07 -16.09
CA ALA A 180 -9.95 -10.59 -17.13
C ALA A 180 -8.59 -10.19 -16.54
N GLY A 181 -8.57 -9.45 -15.43
CA GLY A 181 -7.33 -9.09 -14.73
C GLY A 181 -6.56 -10.32 -14.26
N ARG A 182 -7.26 -11.30 -13.69
CA ARG A 182 -6.67 -12.58 -13.28
C ARG A 182 -6.02 -13.32 -14.46
N GLU A 183 -6.69 -13.41 -15.61
CA GLU A 183 -6.18 -14.07 -16.81
C GLU A 183 -4.94 -13.35 -17.37
N GLU A 184 -4.92 -12.01 -17.36
CA GLU A 184 -3.76 -11.20 -17.78
C GLU A 184 -2.55 -11.38 -16.88
N MET A 185 -2.77 -11.50 -15.56
CA MET A 185 -1.72 -11.67 -14.56
C MET A 185 -1.27 -13.13 -14.40
N GLY A 186 -1.95 -14.09 -15.06
CA GLY A 186 -1.66 -15.51 -14.92
C GLY A 186 -1.95 -16.07 -13.52
N GLU A 187 -2.89 -15.46 -12.80
CA GLU A 187 -3.21 -15.82 -11.42
C GLU A 187 -3.99 -17.14 -11.33
N THR A 188 -3.57 -18.02 -10.41
CA THR A 188 -4.26 -19.30 -10.18
C THR A 188 -5.46 -19.17 -9.26
N ALA A 189 -5.38 -18.27 -8.26
CA ALA A 189 -6.47 -17.96 -7.35
C ALA A 189 -7.67 -17.34 -8.09
N LEU A 190 -8.86 -17.48 -7.50
CA LEU A 190 -10.09 -16.94 -8.08
C LEU A 190 -10.11 -15.42 -8.00
N SER A 191 -10.64 -14.76 -9.01
CA SER A 191 -10.95 -13.33 -8.93
C SER A 191 -12.13 -13.06 -8.00
N MET A 192 -12.34 -11.81 -7.57
CA MET A 192 -13.51 -11.44 -6.75
C MET A 192 -14.82 -11.72 -7.49
N GLU A 193 -14.84 -11.44 -8.79
CA GLU A 193 -15.94 -11.76 -9.71
C GLU A 193 -16.33 -13.24 -9.66
N GLU A 194 -15.35 -14.15 -9.52
CA GLU A 194 -15.57 -15.59 -9.46
C GLU A 194 -15.87 -16.09 -8.04
N ALA A 195 -15.18 -15.55 -7.03
CA ALA A 195 -15.28 -15.99 -5.64
C ALA A 195 -16.54 -15.46 -4.93
N MET A 196 -16.96 -14.24 -5.27
CA MET A 196 -18.06 -13.52 -4.61
C MET A 196 -18.99 -12.82 -5.61
N PRO A 197 -19.59 -13.54 -6.58
CA PRO A 197 -20.27 -12.94 -7.74
C PRO A 197 -21.41 -11.99 -7.39
N VAL A 198 -22.18 -12.30 -6.33
CA VAL A 198 -23.31 -11.46 -5.90
C VAL A 198 -22.82 -10.12 -5.34
N VAL A 199 -21.81 -10.15 -4.49
CA VAL A 199 -21.20 -8.95 -3.89
C VAL A 199 -20.45 -8.15 -4.94
N PHE A 200 -19.77 -8.83 -5.86
CA PHE A 200 -19.08 -8.19 -6.98
C PHE A 200 -20.04 -7.42 -7.89
N ALA A 201 -21.22 -7.98 -8.19
CA ALA A 201 -22.25 -7.26 -8.95
C ALA A 201 -22.71 -5.99 -8.23
N GLU A 202 -22.99 -6.06 -6.92
CA GLU A 202 -23.32 -4.89 -6.11
C GLU A 202 -22.18 -3.85 -6.11
N PHE A 203 -20.94 -4.31 -6.01
CA PHE A 203 -19.76 -3.46 -6.04
C PHE A 203 -19.60 -2.71 -7.37
N VAL A 204 -19.79 -3.39 -8.51
CA VAL A 204 -19.74 -2.78 -9.85
C VAL A 204 -20.82 -1.70 -10.00
N ASP A 205 -22.03 -1.93 -9.49
CA ASP A 205 -23.10 -0.93 -9.51
C ASP A 205 -22.73 0.32 -8.69
N VAL A 206 -22.13 0.14 -7.51
CA VAL A 206 -21.65 1.25 -6.67
C VAL A 206 -20.52 2.02 -7.35
N VAL A 207 -19.55 1.32 -7.95
CA VAL A 207 -18.45 1.90 -8.72
C VAL A 207 -18.96 2.82 -9.83
N GLY A 208 -19.92 2.34 -10.63
CA GLY A 208 -20.51 3.15 -11.70
C GLY A 208 -21.22 4.41 -11.19
N ARG A 209 -21.91 4.31 -10.05
CA ARG A 209 -22.57 5.45 -9.40
C ARG A 209 -21.56 6.48 -8.88
N LEU A 210 -20.45 6.03 -8.29
CA LEU A 210 -19.40 6.91 -7.77
C LEU A 210 -18.71 7.68 -8.90
N GLU A 211 -18.29 7.02 -9.98
CA GLU A 211 -17.67 7.69 -11.12
C GLU A 211 -18.64 8.68 -11.79
N SER A 212 -19.92 8.30 -11.93
CA SER A 212 -20.96 9.21 -12.47
C SER A 212 -21.21 10.42 -11.58
N HIS A 213 -21.22 10.23 -10.26
CA HIS A 213 -21.49 11.30 -9.29
C HIS A 213 -20.34 12.30 -9.20
N TYR A 214 -19.11 11.81 -9.02
CA TYR A 214 -17.91 12.64 -8.91
C TYR A 214 -17.40 13.10 -10.29
N ARG A 215 -17.94 12.52 -11.36
CA ARG A 215 -17.61 12.82 -12.77
C ARG A 215 -16.12 12.65 -13.04
N ASP A 216 -15.45 11.72 -12.34
CA ASP A 216 -14.01 11.46 -12.46
C ASP A 216 -13.68 10.04 -11.98
N MET A 217 -12.52 9.51 -12.39
CA MET A 217 -12.04 8.21 -11.92
C MET A 217 -11.85 8.21 -10.41
N GLN A 218 -12.43 7.21 -9.74
CA GLN A 218 -12.37 7.09 -8.28
C GLN A 218 -11.39 6.00 -7.85
N ASP A 219 -10.64 6.28 -6.79
CA ASP A 219 -9.91 5.35 -5.93
C ASP A 219 -10.79 5.01 -4.73
N ILE A 220 -11.03 3.72 -4.50
CA ILE A 220 -12.09 3.18 -3.67
C ILE A 220 -11.52 2.12 -2.73
N GLU A 221 -11.89 2.20 -1.45
CA GLU A 221 -11.63 1.15 -0.47
C GLU A 221 -12.95 0.55 0.00
N PHE A 222 -13.00 -0.78 0.07
CA PHE A 222 -14.19 -1.51 0.46
C PHE A 222 -13.88 -2.71 1.34
N THR A 223 -14.89 -3.15 2.09
CA THR A 223 -14.85 -4.39 2.87
C THR A 223 -16.13 -5.16 2.65
N VAL A 224 -16.01 -6.47 2.56
CA VAL A 224 -17.10 -7.44 2.58
C VAL A 224 -17.08 -8.09 3.95
N GLU A 225 -18.13 -7.92 4.73
CA GLU A 225 -18.29 -8.57 6.03
C GLU A 225 -19.41 -9.59 5.91
N GLN A 226 -19.08 -10.88 5.98
CA GLN A 226 -20.04 -11.99 5.92
C GLN A 226 -21.05 -11.86 4.75
N GLY A 227 -20.55 -11.55 3.56
CA GLY A 227 -21.35 -11.39 2.34
C GLY A 227 -22.04 -10.03 2.17
N ARG A 228 -21.81 -9.07 3.07
CA ARG A 228 -22.34 -7.70 2.95
C ARG A 228 -21.25 -6.72 2.54
N LEU A 229 -21.49 -5.96 1.47
CA LEU A 229 -20.58 -4.91 1.00
C LEU A 229 -20.67 -3.65 1.88
N TRP A 230 -19.50 -3.08 2.18
CA TRP A 230 -19.32 -1.79 2.84
C TRP A 230 -18.29 -0.95 2.10
N MET A 231 -18.67 0.28 1.75
CA MET A 231 -17.76 1.25 1.16
C MET A 231 -17.12 2.08 2.27
N LEU A 232 -15.79 2.09 2.33
CA LEU A 232 -15.05 2.75 3.41
C LEU A 232 -14.54 4.11 2.99
N GLN A 233 -13.95 4.19 1.80
CA GLN A 233 -13.37 5.42 1.28
C GLN A 233 -13.62 5.52 -0.23
N THR A 234 -13.78 6.76 -0.70
CA THR A 234 -13.68 7.09 -2.11
C THR A 234 -13.04 8.46 -2.25
N ARG A 235 -12.22 8.63 -3.29
CA ARG A 235 -11.59 9.90 -3.65
C ARG A 235 -11.25 9.91 -5.14
N ASN A 236 -11.03 11.08 -5.72
CA ASN A 236 -10.47 11.15 -7.07
C ASN A 236 -9.10 10.45 -7.09
N GLY A 237 -8.97 9.42 -7.93
CA GLY A 237 -7.79 8.56 -7.89
C GLY A 237 -6.55 9.25 -8.42
N LYS A 238 -5.41 9.08 -7.75
CA LYS A 238 -4.11 9.50 -8.29
C LYS A 238 -3.77 8.63 -9.50
N ARG A 239 -3.22 9.23 -10.55
CA ARG A 239 -3.01 8.57 -11.84
C ARG A 239 -1.83 9.18 -12.60
N THR A 240 -1.31 8.45 -13.58
CA THR A 240 -0.22 8.92 -14.44
C THR A 240 -0.73 9.98 -15.42
N ALA A 241 0.16 10.79 -16.00
CA ALA A 241 -0.20 11.75 -17.03
C ALA A 241 -0.91 11.10 -18.25
N LYS A 242 -0.43 9.91 -18.65
CA LYS A 242 -1.05 9.11 -19.72
C LYS A 242 -2.49 8.73 -19.37
N SER A 243 -2.70 8.25 -18.14
CA SER A 243 -4.02 7.86 -17.66
C SER A 243 -4.94 9.08 -17.54
N ALA A 244 -4.46 10.19 -16.98
CA ALA A 244 -5.21 11.44 -16.86
C ALA A 244 -5.72 11.93 -18.23
N LEU A 245 -4.86 11.95 -19.24
CA LEU A 245 -5.24 12.38 -20.60
C LEU A 245 -6.31 11.46 -21.19
N LYS A 246 -6.10 10.14 -21.15
CA LYS A 246 -7.05 9.17 -21.71
C LYS A 246 -8.41 9.26 -21.02
N ILE A 247 -8.42 9.32 -19.69
CA ILE A 247 -9.65 9.42 -18.89
C ILE A 247 -10.40 10.72 -19.19
N ALA A 248 -9.70 11.86 -19.25
CA ALA A 248 -10.33 13.14 -19.54
C ALA A 248 -10.99 13.15 -20.94
N VAL A 249 -10.31 12.59 -21.95
CA VAL A 249 -10.85 12.45 -23.31
C VAL A 249 -12.04 11.50 -23.36
N GLU A 250 -11.95 10.35 -22.69
CA GLU A 250 -13.05 9.38 -22.65
C GLU A 250 -14.28 9.92 -21.91
N LEU A 251 -14.11 10.55 -20.74
CA LEU A 251 -15.21 11.16 -20.01
C LEU A 251 -15.91 12.27 -20.81
N ALA A 252 -15.15 13.03 -21.62
CA ALA A 252 -15.72 14.02 -22.52
C ALA A 252 -16.50 13.36 -23.68
N ALA A 253 -15.94 12.31 -24.27
CA ALA A 253 -16.59 11.55 -25.34
C ALA A 253 -17.87 10.81 -24.87
N GLU A 254 -17.88 10.34 -23.62
CA GLU A 254 -19.03 9.75 -22.94
C GLU A 254 -20.08 10.80 -22.52
N GLY A 255 -19.78 12.10 -22.65
CA GLY A 255 -20.68 13.20 -22.26
C GLY A 255 -20.77 13.43 -20.76
N VAL A 256 -19.90 12.80 -19.95
CA VAL A 256 -19.83 12.99 -18.50
C VAL A 256 -19.28 14.37 -18.16
N ILE A 257 -18.35 14.89 -18.97
CA ILE A 257 -17.76 16.23 -18.85
C ILE A 257 -17.71 16.96 -20.20
N SER A 258 -17.51 18.28 -20.20
CA SER A 258 -17.27 19.04 -21.44
C SER A 258 -15.80 18.94 -21.89
N GLU A 259 -15.51 19.28 -23.14
CA GLU A 259 -14.13 19.38 -23.64
C GLU A 259 -13.31 20.41 -22.86
N GLU A 260 -13.92 21.54 -22.49
CA GLU A 260 -13.28 22.60 -21.69
C GLU A 260 -12.89 22.09 -20.29
N GLU A 261 -13.79 21.35 -19.64
CA GLU A 261 -13.54 20.69 -18.35
C GLU A 261 -12.41 19.65 -18.50
N ALA A 262 -12.43 18.85 -19.57
CA ALA A 262 -11.40 17.85 -19.83
C ALA A 262 -10.00 18.47 -19.97
N VAL A 263 -9.88 19.61 -20.67
CA VAL A 263 -8.62 20.35 -20.77
C VAL A 263 -8.17 20.87 -19.41
N SER A 264 -9.10 21.41 -18.60
CA SER A 264 -8.77 21.98 -17.28
C SER A 264 -8.29 20.95 -16.26
N ARG A 265 -8.60 19.66 -16.45
CA ARG A 265 -8.23 18.57 -15.56
C ARG A 265 -6.84 17.99 -15.79
N VAL A 266 -6.21 18.33 -16.92
CA VAL A 266 -4.86 17.89 -17.22
C VAL A 266 -3.89 18.94 -16.69
N GLU A 267 -3.16 18.59 -15.63
CA GLU A 267 -2.14 19.48 -15.07
C GLU A 267 -0.99 19.66 -16.09
N PRO A 268 -0.63 20.90 -16.47
CA PRO A 268 0.40 21.14 -17.48
C PRO A 268 1.75 20.49 -17.15
N ALA A 269 2.18 20.55 -15.88
CA ALA A 269 3.44 19.95 -15.43
C ALA A 269 3.46 18.43 -15.53
N ALA A 270 2.30 17.76 -15.49
CA ALA A 270 2.23 16.32 -15.65
C ALA A 270 2.58 15.87 -17.08
N LEU A 271 2.40 16.72 -18.09
CA LEU A 271 2.73 16.39 -19.48
C LEU A 271 4.22 16.12 -19.71
N ASP A 272 5.10 16.69 -18.88
CA ASP A 272 6.54 16.41 -18.91
C ASP A 272 6.84 14.93 -18.66
N GLN A 273 5.97 14.22 -17.91
CA GLN A 273 6.10 12.78 -17.70
C GLN A 273 5.94 11.99 -19.01
N LEU A 274 5.16 12.49 -19.97
CA LEU A 274 5.03 11.86 -21.29
C LEU A 274 6.31 12.04 -22.14
N LEU A 275 7.17 12.98 -21.75
CA LEU A 275 8.47 13.23 -22.35
C LEU A 275 9.60 12.51 -21.60
N HIS A 276 9.28 11.75 -20.53
CA HIS A 276 10.28 11.00 -19.80
C HIS A 276 10.96 9.95 -20.69
N PRO A 277 12.26 9.72 -20.49
CA PRO A 277 12.98 8.69 -21.23
C PRO A 277 12.30 7.32 -21.11
N THR A 278 12.19 6.64 -22.23
CA THR A 278 11.80 5.23 -22.31
C THR A 278 13.00 4.41 -22.80
N LEU A 279 13.03 3.12 -22.44
CA LEU A 279 14.02 2.22 -22.99
C LEU A 279 13.70 1.92 -24.45
N ASP A 280 14.71 1.92 -25.31
CA ASP A 280 14.58 1.43 -26.67
C ASP A 280 14.04 -0.01 -26.64
N PRO A 281 12.90 -0.30 -27.28
CA PRO A 281 12.33 -1.64 -27.35
C PRO A 281 13.28 -2.69 -27.95
N ASN A 282 14.23 -2.26 -28.79
CA ASN A 282 15.17 -3.13 -29.49
C ASN A 282 16.53 -3.25 -28.78
N ALA A 283 16.77 -2.51 -27.70
CA ALA A 283 18.01 -2.61 -26.95
C ALA A 283 18.11 -3.98 -26.26
N ALA A 284 19.32 -4.57 -26.24
CA ALA A 284 19.58 -5.79 -25.51
C ALA A 284 19.41 -5.56 -24.00
N ARG A 285 18.58 -6.37 -23.35
CA ARG A 285 18.29 -6.28 -21.91
C ARG A 285 18.87 -7.48 -21.18
N SER A 286 19.52 -7.24 -20.04
CA SER A 286 19.91 -8.28 -19.09
C SER A 286 18.96 -8.16 -17.88
N VAL A 287 17.77 -8.76 -17.98
CA VAL A 287 16.77 -8.70 -16.91
C VAL A 287 17.25 -9.50 -15.70
N VAL A 288 17.51 -8.82 -14.59
CA VAL A 288 18.02 -9.43 -13.35
C VAL A 288 16.90 -9.75 -12.37
N ALA A 289 15.76 -9.07 -12.46
CA ALA A 289 14.53 -9.38 -11.73
C ALA A 289 13.29 -8.87 -12.48
N ALA A 290 12.12 -9.37 -12.11
CA ALA A 290 10.84 -8.85 -12.59
C ALA A 290 9.87 -8.67 -11.41
N GLY A 291 9.01 -7.66 -11.51
CA GLY A 291 7.97 -7.33 -10.55
C GLY A 291 6.76 -6.71 -11.25
N LEU A 292 5.95 -5.99 -10.48
CA LEU A 292 4.75 -5.32 -10.96
C LEU A 292 5.10 -3.94 -11.56
N PRO A 293 4.54 -3.56 -12.73
CA PRO A 293 4.76 -2.27 -13.39
C PRO A 293 4.02 -1.12 -12.68
N ALA A 294 4.46 -0.80 -11.47
CA ALA A 294 3.76 0.09 -10.53
C ALA A 294 3.63 1.54 -11.02
N SER A 295 4.69 2.10 -11.59
CA SER A 295 4.70 3.46 -12.13
C SER A 295 5.58 3.51 -13.39
N PRO A 296 5.07 4.04 -14.52
CA PRO A 296 5.74 3.95 -15.81
C PRO A 296 7.00 4.82 -15.92
N GLY A 297 7.83 4.50 -16.92
CA GLY A 297 9.04 5.25 -17.30
C GLY A 297 10.30 4.40 -17.12
N ALA A 298 11.45 4.95 -17.54
CA ALA A 298 12.75 4.30 -17.40
C ALA A 298 13.71 5.13 -16.54
N ALA A 299 14.47 4.46 -15.68
CA ALA A 299 15.49 5.12 -14.87
C ALA A 299 16.75 4.26 -14.78
N THR A 300 17.92 4.91 -14.86
CA THR A 300 19.23 4.29 -14.66
C THR A 300 19.94 5.03 -13.53
N GLY A 301 20.56 4.29 -12.62
CA GLY A 301 21.28 4.88 -11.50
C GLY A 301 21.96 3.86 -10.61
N LYS A 302 22.74 4.38 -9.65
CA LYS A 302 23.43 3.62 -8.61
C LYS A 302 22.43 3.07 -7.60
N ILE A 303 22.60 1.80 -7.21
CA ILE A 303 21.79 1.15 -6.17
C ILE A 303 22.07 1.83 -4.82
N VAL A 304 21.01 2.19 -4.12
CA VAL A 304 21.03 2.64 -2.72
C VAL A 304 19.93 1.92 -1.95
N PHE A 305 20.21 1.51 -0.71
CA PHE A 305 19.27 0.75 0.14
C PHE A 305 18.63 1.57 1.25
N ASP A 306 19.02 2.84 1.35
CA ASP A 306 18.65 3.76 2.41
C ASP A 306 18.18 5.10 1.83
N ALA A 307 17.12 5.66 2.42
CA ALA A 307 16.48 6.88 1.92
C ALA A 307 17.31 8.15 2.17
N ASP A 308 18.00 8.23 3.32
CA ASP A 308 18.87 9.36 3.64
C ASP A 308 20.10 9.38 2.70
N GLU A 309 20.67 8.21 2.45
CA GLU A 309 21.78 8.06 1.50
C GLU A 309 21.36 8.38 0.06
N ALA A 310 20.13 8.01 -0.33
CA ALA A 310 19.56 8.38 -1.62
C ALA A 310 19.47 9.90 -1.79
N GLU A 311 18.99 10.61 -0.76
CA GLU A 311 18.95 12.08 -0.77
C GLU A 311 20.36 12.68 -0.83
N ARG A 312 21.28 12.20 0.02
CA ARG A 312 22.66 12.70 0.08
C ARG A 312 23.36 12.56 -1.28
N LEU A 313 23.25 11.41 -1.93
CA LEU A 313 23.87 11.16 -3.24
C LEU A 313 23.19 11.98 -4.35
N ALA A 314 21.86 12.13 -4.32
CA ALA A 314 21.15 12.97 -5.28
C ALA A 314 21.56 14.45 -5.16
N GLN A 315 21.78 14.96 -3.94
CA GLN A 315 22.30 16.32 -3.72
C GLN A 315 23.72 16.51 -4.28
N LEU A 316 24.50 15.43 -4.38
CA LEU A 316 25.82 15.42 -5.04
C LEU A 316 25.72 15.29 -6.58
N GLY A 317 24.51 15.23 -7.14
CA GLY A 317 24.27 15.11 -8.58
C GLY A 317 24.32 13.68 -9.11
N GLU A 318 24.38 12.68 -8.24
CA GLU A 318 24.40 11.27 -8.64
C GLU A 318 22.98 10.77 -8.96
N ALA A 319 22.83 9.99 -10.03
CA ALA A 319 21.59 9.31 -10.33
C ALA A 319 21.52 8.03 -9.48
N VAL A 320 20.48 7.89 -8.64
CA VAL A 320 20.31 6.74 -7.74
C VAL A 320 18.99 6.01 -7.97
N ILE A 321 18.97 4.71 -7.72
CA ILE A 321 17.79 3.85 -7.69
C ILE A 321 17.63 3.33 -6.27
N LEU A 322 16.53 3.70 -5.62
CA LEU A 322 16.22 3.28 -4.25
C LEU A 322 15.65 1.86 -4.29
N VAL A 323 16.34 0.93 -3.64
CA VAL A 323 15.96 -0.49 -3.54
C VAL A 323 15.65 -0.80 -2.08
N ARG A 324 14.41 -1.21 -1.79
CA ARG A 324 13.94 -1.50 -0.42
C ARG A 324 13.16 -2.81 -0.38
N GLU A 325 13.04 -3.45 0.77
CA GLU A 325 12.14 -4.61 0.91
C GLU A 325 10.69 -4.13 0.67
N GLU A 326 10.32 -3.07 1.36
CA GLU A 326 9.13 -2.26 1.19
C GLU A 326 9.47 -0.79 1.50
N THR A 327 8.64 0.16 1.05
CA THR A 327 8.80 1.57 1.46
C THR A 327 7.73 1.93 2.47
N SER A 328 8.10 2.80 3.40
CA SER A 328 7.20 3.42 4.35
C SER A 328 7.13 4.93 4.09
N PRO A 329 6.19 5.64 4.74
CA PRO A 329 6.17 7.09 4.65
C PRO A 329 7.48 7.77 5.13
N GLU A 330 8.32 7.09 5.91
CA GLU A 330 9.63 7.61 6.32
C GLU A 330 10.61 7.73 5.15
N ASP A 331 10.43 6.96 4.08
CA ASP A 331 11.33 6.95 2.92
C ASP A 331 11.05 8.09 1.93
N ILE A 332 10.08 8.97 2.19
CA ILE A 332 9.51 9.87 1.17
C ILE A 332 10.52 10.85 0.55
N HIS A 333 11.49 11.33 1.33
CA HIS A 333 12.56 12.22 0.86
C HIS A 333 13.51 11.47 -0.08
N GLY A 334 13.89 10.24 0.28
CA GLY A 334 14.71 9.36 -0.56
C GLY A 334 13.98 8.94 -1.84
N MET A 335 12.68 8.61 -1.75
CA MET A 335 11.84 8.30 -2.91
C MET A 335 11.75 9.47 -3.89
N HIS A 336 11.62 10.69 -3.37
CA HIS A 336 11.60 11.90 -4.20
C HIS A 336 12.96 12.21 -4.84
N ALA A 337 14.05 11.98 -4.11
CA ALA A 337 15.41 12.19 -4.57
C ALA A 337 15.84 11.17 -5.65
N ALA A 338 15.38 9.92 -5.51
CA ALA A 338 15.74 8.84 -6.42
C ALA A 338 15.22 9.05 -7.86
N ARG A 339 15.96 8.52 -8.83
CA ARG A 339 15.52 8.47 -10.24
C ARG A 339 14.46 7.41 -10.47
N GLY A 340 14.45 6.36 -9.66
CA GLY A 340 13.48 5.27 -9.72
C GLY A 340 13.50 4.45 -8.43
N ILE A 341 12.46 3.64 -8.24
CA ILE A 341 12.24 2.87 -7.01
C ILE A 341 12.01 1.39 -7.36
N VAL A 342 12.61 0.49 -6.59
CA VAL A 342 12.39 -0.95 -6.67
C VAL A 342 12.04 -1.47 -5.28
N THR A 343 10.96 -2.25 -5.17
CA THR A 343 10.65 -2.98 -3.93
C THR A 343 10.58 -4.48 -4.14
N ALA A 344 11.09 -5.25 -3.18
CA ALA A 344 10.99 -6.71 -3.20
C ALA A 344 9.55 -7.18 -2.94
N ARG A 345 8.81 -6.46 -2.08
CA ARG A 345 7.42 -6.71 -1.73
C ARG A 345 6.48 -5.58 -2.16
N GLY A 346 5.18 -5.83 -2.04
CA GLY A 346 4.13 -4.84 -2.29
C GLY A 346 3.44 -4.95 -3.65
N GLY A 347 2.11 -4.82 -3.65
CA GLY A 347 1.25 -4.85 -4.84
C GLY A 347 1.22 -3.54 -5.63
N MET A 348 0.33 -3.46 -6.61
CA MET A 348 0.11 -2.24 -7.41
C MET A 348 -0.49 -1.08 -6.60
N THR A 349 -1.00 -1.39 -5.42
CA THR A 349 -1.59 -0.48 -4.43
C THR A 349 -0.65 -0.19 -3.24
N SER A 350 0.56 -0.74 -3.23
CA SER A 350 1.55 -0.51 -2.17
C SER A 350 1.96 0.96 -2.03
N HIS A 351 2.54 1.32 -0.87
CA HIS A 351 3.05 2.66 -0.61
C HIS A 351 4.01 3.14 -1.73
N ALA A 352 4.95 2.29 -2.13
CA ALA A 352 5.89 2.57 -3.21
C ALA A 352 5.16 2.92 -4.51
N ALA A 353 4.20 2.08 -4.90
CA ALA A 353 3.46 2.22 -6.14
C ALA A 353 2.61 3.50 -6.18
N VAL A 354 1.89 3.81 -5.11
CA VAL A 354 1.01 4.98 -5.02
C VAL A 354 1.82 6.28 -5.03
N VAL A 355 2.88 6.35 -4.22
CA VAL A 355 3.73 7.54 -4.10
C VAL A 355 4.52 7.78 -5.38
N ALA A 356 5.13 6.74 -5.95
CA ALA A 356 5.91 6.87 -7.18
C ALA A 356 5.05 7.35 -8.37
N ARG A 357 3.81 6.87 -8.50
CA ARG A 357 2.86 7.38 -9.51
C ARG A 357 2.54 8.85 -9.31
N GLY A 358 2.28 9.25 -8.06
CA GLY A 358 2.03 10.66 -7.73
C GLY A 358 3.21 11.59 -8.03
N MET A 359 4.43 11.08 -7.92
CA MET A 359 5.67 11.82 -8.22
C MET A 359 6.13 11.68 -9.68
N GLY A 360 5.50 10.84 -10.50
CA GLY A 360 5.94 10.54 -11.86
C GLY A 360 7.31 9.83 -11.93
N ARG A 361 7.67 9.06 -10.89
CA ARG A 361 8.93 8.31 -10.83
C ARG A 361 8.71 6.87 -11.31
N PRO A 362 9.59 6.31 -12.15
CA PRO A 362 9.57 4.90 -12.50
C PRO A 362 9.62 4.01 -11.25
N CYS A 363 8.74 3.02 -11.17
CA CYS A 363 8.67 2.11 -10.04
C CYS A 363 8.37 0.68 -10.49
N VAL A 364 9.14 -0.26 -9.97
CA VAL A 364 8.88 -1.70 -10.04
C VAL A 364 8.63 -2.20 -8.62
N SER A 365 7.41 -2.62 -8.29
CA SER A 365 7.08 -3.11 -6.94
C SER A 365 6.91 -4.62 -6.91
N GLY A 366 7.04 -5.25 -5.74
CA GLY A 366 6.79 -6.69 -5.61
C GLY A 366 7.70 -7.56 -6.46
N ALA A 367 8.95 -7.14 -6.66
CA ALA A 367 9.98 -7.92 -7.35
C ALA A 367 10.50 -9.03 -6.44
N GLY A 368 9.67 -10.03 -6.15
CA GLY A 368 9.93 -11.07 -5.13
C GLY A 368 11.13 -11.97 -5.40
N GLU A 369 11.75 -11.88 -6.59
CA GLU A 369 13.04 -12.52 -6.89
C GLU A 369 14.24 -11.78 -6.24
N ILE A 370 14.05 -10.56 -5.76
CA ILE A 370 15.06 -9.74 -5.10
C ILE A 370 15.07 -10.07 -3.61
N HIS A 371 16.21 -10.52 -3.11
CA HIS A 371 16.47 -10.69 -1.68
C HIS A 371 17.48 -9.65 -1.21
N ILE A 372 17.07 -8.77 -0.30
CA ILE A 372 17.90 -7.66 0.18
C ILE A 372 18.58 -8.06 1.49
N ASP A 373 19.87 -7.76 1.59
CA ASP A 373 20.63 -7.79 2.83
C ASP A 373 21.06 -6.36 3.18
N ASP A 374 20.29 -5.73 4.08
CA ASP A 374 20.52 -4.35 4.50
C ASP A 374 21.87 -4.18 5.22
N LYS A 375 22.35 -5.20 5.93
CA LYS A 375 23.64 -5.13 6.65
C LYS A 375 24.81 -5.19 5.68
N ALA A 376 24.71 -6.05 4.67
CA ALA A 376 25.72 -6.17 3.62
C ALA A 376 25.58 -5.06 2.56
N GLN A 377 24.47 -4.33 2.53
CA GLN A 377 24.13 -3.35 1.49
C GLN A 377 24.20 -4.00 0.10
N THR A 378 23.53 -5.14 -0.04
CA THR A 378 23.46 -5.90 -1.29
C THR A 378 22.07 -6.44 -1.54
N PHE A 379 21.72 -6.68 -2.80
CA PHE A 379 20.61 -7.57 -3.13
C PHE A 379 21.06 -8.71 -4.02
N THR A 380 20.37 -9.85 -3.91
CA THR A 380 20.59 -11.02 -4.75
C THR A 380 19.33 -11.32 -5.55
N ALA A 381 19.48 -11.50 -6.86
CA ALA A 381 18.42 -11.90 -7.77
C ALA A 381 18.98 -12.83 -8.85
N ARG A 382 18.25 -13.91 -9.16
CA ARG A 382 18.65 -14.92 -10.17
C ARG A 382 20.10 -15.44 -10.01
N GLY A 383 20.54 -15.61 -8.77
CA GLY A 383 21.88 -16.10 -8.43
C GLY A 383 23.01 -15.09 -8.66
N ARG A 384 22.69 -13.81 -8.91
CA ARG A 384 23.65 -12.70 -9.01
C ARG A 384 23.48 -11.76 -7.82
N THR A 385 24.58 -11.30 -7.25
CA THR A 385 24.60 -10.33 -6.16
C THR A 385 25.04 -8.96 -6.68
N PHE A 386 24.30 -7.93 -6.31
CA PHE A 386 24.52 -6.54 -6.69
C PHE A 386 24.74 -5.71 -5.43
N LYS A 387 25.75 -4.84 -5.45
CA LYS A 387 26.13 -4.02 -4.30
C LYS A 387 25.66 -2.59 -4.42
N ALA A 388 25.57 -1.91 -3.29
CA ALA A 388 25.39 -0.46 -3.27
C ALA A 388 26.43 0.23 -4.17
N GLY A 389 25.97 1.21 -4.96
CA GLY A 389 26.81 1.93 -5.93
C GLY A 389 26.93 1.29 -7.31
N GLU A 390 26.55 0.01 -7.49
CA GLU A 390 26.46 -0.58 -8.83
C GLU A 390 25.27 0.01 -9.60
N ILE A 391 25.38 0.05 -10.93
CA ILE A 391 24.38 0.70 -11.80
C ILE A 391 23.36 -0.33 -12.25
N ILE A 392 22.08 -0.03 -12.02
CA ILE A 392 20.94 -0.77 -12.58
C ILE A 392 20.06 0.15 -13.40
N THR A 393 19.22 -0.46 -14.23
CA THR A 393 18.20 0.24 -15.01
C THR A 393 16.86 -0.40 -14.75
N ILE A 394 15.81 0.39 -14.59
CA ILE A 394 14.47 -0.13 -14.36
C ILE A 394 13.53 0.35 -15.46
N ASP A 395 12.62 -0.54 -15.87
CA ASP A 395 11.50 -0.25 -16.77
C ASP A 395 10.20 -0.40 -15.97
N GLY A 396 9.76 0.69 -15.37
CA GLY A 396 8.52 0.71 -14.57
C GLY A 396 7.25 0.51 -15.40
N GLY A 397 7.35 0.58 -16.75
CA GLY A 397 6.25 0.24 -17.64
C GLY A 397 6.08 -1.25 -17.88
N LYS A 398 7.17 -2.04 -17.76
CA LYS A 398 7.14 -3.50 -17.90
C LYS A 398 7.37 -4.27 -16.61
N GLY A 399 7.78 -3.59 -15.54
CA GLY A 399 8.15 -4.24 -14.28
C GLY A 399 9.51 -4.95 -14.34
N GLU A 400 10.43 -4.51 -15.21
CA GLU A 400 11.76 -5.15 -15.39
C GLU A 400 12.87 -4.37 -14.66
N VAL A 401 13.83 -5.08 -14.06
CA VAL A 401 15.06 -4.54 -13.44
C VAL A 401 16.31 -5.13 -14.10
#